data_AF-A0A2E8H8C5-F1
#
_entry.id   AF-A0A2E8H8C5-F1
#
_cell.length_a   1.000
_cell.length_b   1.000
_cell.length_c   1.000
_cell.angle_alpha   90.00
_cell.angle_beta   90.00
_cell.angle_gamma   90.00
#
_symmetry.space_group_name_H-M   'P 1'
#
loop_
_entity.id
_entity.type
_entity.pdbx_description
1 polymer ?
#
loop_
_entity_poly.entity_id
_entity_poly.type
_entity_poly.pdbx_seq_one_letter_code
_entity_poly.pdbx_strand_id
1 'polypeptide(L)' 'YDFVFDRTGDGRQLKFLTVVDEYSRQCLAIEVSRKQTSREVLRTLA' A
#
# COMPACT_ATOMS: atom_id res chain seq x y z
N TYR A 1 -0.43 6.14 -7.27
CA TYR A 1 -0.60 5.36 -6.01
C TYR A 1 -1.94 4.64 -6.01
N ASP A 2 -1.97 3.38 -5.58
CA ASP A 2 -3.19 2.57 -5.56
C ASP A 2 -3.32 1.76 -4.25
N PHE A 3 -4.56 1.42 -3.88
CA PHE A 3 -4.85 0.56 -2.74
C PHE A 3 -5.35 -0.80 -3.22
N VAL A 4 -4.55 -1.82 -2.99
CA VAL A 4 -4.96 -3.22 -3.20
C VAL A 4 -5.40 -3.81 -1.86
N PHE A 5 -6.42 -4.66 -1.89
CA PHE A 5 -6.94 -5.33 -0.71
C PHE A 5 -6.87 -6.83 -0.90
N ASP A 6 -6.43 -7.52 0.16
CA ASP A 6 -6.43 -8.98 0.20
C ASP A 6 -6.84 -9.47 1.59
N ARG A 7 -6.92 -10.78 1.80
CA ARG A 7 -7.21 -11.40 3.08
C ARG A 7 -6.17 -12.46 3.41
N THR A 8 -5.75 -12.50 4.67
CA THR A 8 -4.92 -13.61 5.17
C THR A 8 -5.75 -14.91 5.23
N GLY A 9 -5.09 -16.07 5.36
CA GLY A 9 -5.77 -17.36 5.42
C GLY A 9 -6.77 -17.50 6.58
N ASP A 10 -6.64 -16.68 7.62
CA ASP A 10 -7.61 -16.54 8.72
C ASP A 10 -8.77 -15.55 8.41
N GLY A 11 -8.89 -15.09 7.16
CA GLY A 11 -9.96 -14.21 6.67
C GLY A 11 -9.78 -12.73 6.97
N ARG A 12 -8.70 -12.33 7.67
CA ARG A 12 -8.50 -10.92 8.06
C ARG A 12 -7.98 -10.08 6.89
N GLN A 13 -8.57 -8.91 6.69
CA GLN A 13 -8.19 -8.01 5.60
C GLN A 13 -6.79 -7.40 5.77
N LEU A 14 -6.08 -7.28 4.66
CA LEU A 14 -4.84 -6.55 4.47
C LEU A 14 -5.07 -5.43 3.46
N LYS A 15 -4.39 -4.30 3.65
CA LYS A 15 -4.32 -3.20 2.68
C LYS A 15 -2.88 -3.03 2.23
N PHE A 16 -2.71 -2.92 0.93
CA PHE A 16 -1.44 -2.69 0.26
C PHE A 16 -1.51 -1.30 -0.36
N LEU A 17 -0.64 -0.40 0.09
CA LEU A 17 -0.41 0.88 -0.59
C LEU A 17 0.73 0.67 -1.57
N THR A 18 0.42 0.73 -2.86
CA THR A 18 1.42 0.63 -3.92
C THR A 18 1.76 2.02 -4.43
N VAL A 19 3.03 2.38 -4.32
CA VAL A 19 3.60 3.60 -4.90
C VAL A 19 4.26 3.18 -6.20
N VAL A 20 3.69 3.63 -7.31
CA VAL A 20 4.16 3.34 -8.67
C VAL A 20 4.45 4.68 -9.32
N ASP A 21 5.61 4.77 -9.98
CA ASP A 21 5.92 5.90 -10.86
C ASP A 21 5.16 5.72 -12.18
N GLU A 22 4.22 6.62 -12.48
CA GLU A 22 3.36 6.47 -13.66
C GLU A 22 4.13 6.61 -15.00
N TYR A 23 5.29 7.28 -15.00
CA TYR A 23 6.10 7.50 -16.20
C TYR A 23 6.88 6.24 -16.61
N SER A 24 7.59 5.62 -15.68
CA SER A 24 8.39 4.41 -15.91
C SER A 24 7.62 3.10 -15.66
N ARG A 25 6.42 3.19 -15.04
CA ARG A 25 5.65 2.06 -14.50
C ARG A 25 6.43 1.20 -13.50
N GLN A 26 7.40 1.79 -12.81
CA GLN A 26 8.16 1.10 -11.77
C GLN A 26 7.46 1.15 -10.42
N CYS A 27 7.47 0.03 -9.70
CA CYS A 27 7.02 -0.02 -8.32
C CYS A 27 8.12 0.49 -7.40
N LEU A 28 7.88 1.64 -6.76
CA LEU A 28 8.84 2.29 -5.87
C LEU A 28 8.72 1.76 -4.44
N ALA A 29 7.49 1.50 -3.98
CA ALA A 29 7.24 0.98 -2.64
C ALA A 29 5.91 0.22 -2.56
N ILE A 30 5.86 -0.75 -1.65
CA ILE A 30 4.63 -1.45 -1.24
C ILE A 30 4.58 -1.47 0.28
N GLU A 31 3.65 -0.72 0.86
CA GLU A 31 3.43 -0.70 2.31
C GLU A 31 2.19 -1.54 2.65
N VAL A 32 2.36 -2.50 3.56
CA VAL A 32 1.29 -3.45 3.93
C VAL A 32 0.86 -3.21 5.37
N SER A 33 -0.41 -2.87 5.56
CA SER A 33 -0.99 -2.72 6.90
C SER A 33 -2.47 -3.07 6.90
N ARG A 34 -2.98 -3.47 8.06
CA ARG A 34 -4.43 -3.70 8.26
C ARG A 34 -5.22 -2.39 8.28
N LYS A 35 -4.59 -1.31 8.73
CA LYS A 35 -5.16 0.04 8.77
C LYS A 35 -4.03 1.01 8.41
N GLN A 36 -4.23 1.78 7.34
CA GLN A 36 -3.35 2.89 7.01
C GLN A 36 -4.06 4.20 7.34
N THR A 37 -3.38 5.00 8.14
CA THR A 37 -3.71 6.40 8.43
C THR A 37 -3.00 7.32 7.45
N SER A 38 -3.50 8.53 7.22
CA SER A 38 -2.85 9.49 6.32
C SER A 38 -1.39 9.76 6.71
N ARG A 39 -1.05 9.66 8.00
CA ARG A 39 0.32 9.82 8.50
C ARG A 39 1.24 8.67 8.07
N GLU A 40 0.73 7.44 8.00
CA GLU A 40 1.49 6.29 7.50
C GLU A 40 1.67 6.39 5.99
N VAL A 41 0.63 6.80 5.25
CA VAL A 41 0.72 7.06 3.81
C VAL A 41 1.78 8.13 3.52
N LEU A 42 1.78 9.24 4.25
CA LEU A 42 2.77 10.31 4.09
C LEU A 42 4.19 9.84 4.42
N ARG A 43 4.36 8.91 5.38
CA ARG A 43 5.68 8.34 5.69
C ARG A 43 6.22 7.50 4.54
N THR A 44 5.37 6.73 3.86
CA THR A 44 5.78 5.92 2.71
C THR A 44 6.17 6.78 1.49
N LEU A 45 5.69 8.02 1.44
CA LEU A 45 5.97 8.98 0.36
C LEU A 45 7.10 9.97 0.67
N ALA A 46 7.65 9.95 1.89
CA ALA A 46 8.69 10.88 2.36
C ALA A 46 10.09 10.27 2.19
#